data_AF-A0A7S3BTP3-F1
#
_entry.id   AF-A0A7S3BTP3-F1
#
_cell.length_a   1.000
_cell.length_b   1.000
_cell.length_c   1.000
_cell.angle_alpha   90.00
_cell.angle_beta   90.00
_cell.angle_gamma   90.00
#
_symmetry.space_group_name_H-M   'P 1'
#
loop_
_entity.id
_entity.type
_entity.pdbx_description
1 polymer ?
#
loop_
_entity_poly.entity_id
_entity_poly.type
_entity_poly.pdbx_seq_one_letter_code
_entity_poly.pdbx_strand_id
1 'polypeptide(L)'
;DARRPKGPEEVESPLLWSDEELAWLSGSPMQRIIEERRAGIKQEYEELDTIWYMAGSLFDKYPYDLPTQQFNFKTFLGAFAAVQSSVVHLQGVGTSRRFALCPLAPPLARWDPRSRAMMRGKCAPGADDGVDSDAGDAPRRGPPPPPAMECAAPGVSYIVDREVKAGEPISVWCGPQPNSKLLLNYGIVDDLNPHDRLAICIQLNPDDPLFQAKRLAVQEELGLGSSSEFQLFRDASEPWSPTLLPFLRIAMSADHGELSACYENAAADEISEGNERRARAALARYASSKLQAYPTTMLEDDDIAADESQPLKRRLVARLVRIEKATLSRVASLIDGCDEVELPEYTPRINAA
;
A
#
# COMPACT_ATOMS: atom_id res chain seq x y z
N ASP A 1 -2.08 2.56 -32.05
CA ASP A 1 -3.04 2.04 -31.05
C ASP A 1 -3.04 2.71 -29.66
N ALA A 2 -2.21 3.70 -29.36
CA ALA A 2 -2.10 4.32 -28.03
C ALA A 2 -3.21 5.35 -27.65
N ARG A 3 -4.40 5.29 -28.25
CA ARG A 3 -5.48 6.30 -28.03
C ARG A 3 -6.88 5.71 -28.03
N ARG A 4 -7.09 4.53 -27.43
CA ARG A 4 -8.43 4.14 -26.99
C ARG A 4 -8.63 4.60 -25.54
N PRO A 5 -9.75 5.25 -25.21
CA PRO A 5 -10.14 5.42 -23.82
C PRO A 5 -10.30 4.02 -23.22
N LYS A 6 -9.50 3.71 -22.20
CA LYS A 6 -9.50 2.40 -21.55
C LYS A 6 -10.86 2.18 -20.90
N GLY A 7 -11.60 1.18 -21.38
CA GLY A 7 -12.83 0.74 -20.74
C GLY A 7 -12.55 0.07 -19.39
N PRO A 8 -13.60 -0.24 -18.60
CA PRO A 8 -13.48 -1.06 -17.38
C PRO A 8 -12.75 -2.41 -17.59
N GLU A 9 -12.74 -2.93 -18.83
CA GLU A 9 -12.05 -4.17 -19.23
C GLU A 9 -10.53 -4.01 -19.47
N GLU A 10 -9.98 -2.79 -19.45
CA GLU A 10 -8.57 -2.50 -19.75
C GLU A 10 -7.76 -2.02 -18.53
N VAL A 11 -8.31 -2.21 -17.32
CA VAL A 11 -7.58 -1.95 -16.07
C VAL A 11 -6.69 -3.15 -15.76
N GLU A 12 -5.37 -2.96 -15.76
CA GLU A 12 -4.38 -4.01 -15.47
C GLU A 12 -4.34 -4.42 -13.98
N SER A 13 -5.40 -4.10 -13.21
CA SER A 13 -5.50 -4.45 -11.80
C SER A 13 -5.56 -5.97 -11.62
N PRO A 14 -4.77 -6.55 -10.69
CA PRO A 14 -4.86 -7.96 -10.33
C PRO A 14 -6.23 -8.42 -9.85
N LEU A 15 -7.13 -7.50 -9.49
CA LEU A 15 -8.52 -7.86 -9.16
C LEU A 15 -9.24 -8.56 -10.31
N LEU A 16 -8.82 -8.33 -11.56
CA LEU A 16 -9.44 -8.89 -12.78
C LEU A 16 -8.68 -10.07 -13.40
N TRP A 17 -7.54 -10.46 -12.82
CA TRP A 17 -6.67 -11.51 -13.37
C TRP A 17 -7.25 -12.92 -13.19
N SER A 18 -6.86 -13.87 -14.04
CA SER A 18 -7.21 -15.28 -13.83
C SER A 18 -6.41 -15.88 -12.66
N ASP A 19 -6.83 -17.04 -12.16
CA ASP A 19 -6.10 -17.75 -11.08
C ASP A 19 -4.70 -18.19 -11.55
N GLU A 20 -4.54 -18.52 -12.85
CA GLU A 20 -3.24 -18.83 -13.44
C GLU A 20 -2.30 -17.61 -13.46
N GLU A 21 -2.84 -16.41 -13.73
CA GLU A 21 -2.08 -15.16 -13.69
C GLU A 21 -1.72 -14.77 -12.26
N LEU A 22 -2.63 -15.00 -11.30
CA LEU A 22 -2.36 -14.76 -9.87
C LEU A 22 -1.32 -15.72 -9.30
N ALA A 23 -1.21 -16.94 -9.83
CA ALA A 23 -0.20 -17.90 -9.39
C ALA A 23 1.24 -17.39 -9.61
N TRP A 24 1.46 -16.41 -10.50
CA TRP A 24 2.77 -15.76 -10.65
C TRP A 24 3.20 -14.99 -9.40
N LEU A 25 2.27 -14.58 -8.53
CA LEU A 25 2.54 -13.91 -7.26
C LEU A 25 2.84 -14.88 -6.11
N SER A 26 3.03 -16.18 -6.39
CA SER A 26 3.36 -17.16 -5.35
C SER A 26 4.56 -16.73 -4.49
N GLY A 27 4.37 -16.76 -3.18
CA GLY A 27 5.36 -16.31 -2.19
C GLY A 27 5.28 -14.82 -1.84
N SER A 28 4.73 -13.99 -2.72
CA SER A 28 4.50 -12.56 -2.46
C SER A 28 3.31 -12.35 -1.52
N PRO A 29 3.40 -11.39 -0.57
CA PRO A 29 2.25 -10.93 0.21
C PRO A 29 1.07 -10.46 -0.65
N MET A 30 1.35 -9.98 -1.87
CA MET A 30 0.33 -9.47 -2.77
C MET A 30 -0.73 -10.49 -3.14
N GLN A 31 -0.37 -11.78 -3.22
CA GLN A 31 -1.34 -12.83 -3.50
C GLN A 31 -2.47 -12.82 -2.46
N ARG A 32 -2.11 -12.88 -1.17
CA ARG A 32 -3.09 -12.85 -0.07
C ARG A 32 -3.89 -11.55 -0.06
N ILE A 33 -3.23 -10.40 -0.25
CA ILE A 33 -3.88 -9.08 -0.29
C ILE A 33 -4.96 -9.04 -1.38
N ILE A 34 -4.68 -9.59 -2.55
CA ILE A 34 -5.64 -9.65 -3.67
C ILE A 34 -6.79 -10.60 -3.36
N GLU A 35 -6.49 -11.79 -2.81
CA GLU A 35 -7.50 -12.78 -2.43
C GLU A 35 -8.46 -12.24 -1.38
N GLU A 36 -7.95 -11.64 -0.30
CA GLU A 36 -8.75 -11.01 0.75
C GLU A 36 -9.59 -9.85 0.20
N ARG A 37 -9.01 -9.03 -0.69
CA ARG A 37 -9.74 -7.93 -1.33
C ARG A 37 -10.86 -8.44 -2.23
N ARG A 38 -10.64 -9.50 -3.02
CA ARG A 38 -11.67 -10.14 -3.85
C ARG A 38 -12.79 -10.73 -2.99
N ALA A 39 -12.44 -11.40 -1.89
CA ALA A 39 -13.41 -11.97 -0.97
C ALA A 39 -14.30 -10.88 -0.34
N GLY A 40 -13.70 -9.76 0.10
CA GLY A 40 -14.46 -8.61 0.62
C GLY A 40 -15.40 -7.99 -0.42
N ILE A 41 -14.93 -7.78 -1.65
CA ILE A 41 -15.78 -7.25 -2.75
C ILE A 41 -16.94 -8.21 -3.05
N LYS A 42 -16.69 -9.52 -2.99
CA LYS A 42 -17.73 -10.54 -3.18
C LYS A 42 -18.77 -10.51 -2.06
N GLN A 43 -18.35 -10.37 -0.82
CA GLN A 43 -19.27 -10.22 0.30
C GLN A 43 -20.14 -8.97 0.15
N GLU A 44 -19.54 -7.81 -0.18
CA GLU A 44 -20.28 -6.57 -0.42
C GLU A 44 -21.30 -6.72 -1.56
N TYR A 45 -20.94 -7.44 -2.63
CA TYR A 45 -21.85 -7.77 -3.72
C TYR A 45 -23.04 -8.63 -3.27
N GLU A 46 -22.80 -9.67 -2.48
CA GLU A 46 -23.84 -10.57 -1.96
C GLU A 46 -24.79 -9.85 -0.98
N GLU A 47 -24.26 -8.93 -0.17
CA GLU A 47 -25.07 -8.06 0.70
C GLU A 47 -25.95 -7.10 -0.11
N LEU A 48 -25.40 -6.47 -1.16
CA LEU A 48 -26.17 -5.61 -2.08
C LEU A 48 -27.27 -6.40 -2.81
N ASP A 49 -26.95 -7.61 -3.29
CA ASP A 49 -27.91 -8.48 -3.97
C ASP A 49 -29.06 -8.88 -3.03
N THR A 50 -28.74 -9.19 -1.77
CA THR A 50 -29.75 -9.48 -0.74
C THR A 50 -30.66 -8.28 -0.49
N ILE A 51 -30.08 -7.07 -0.38
CA ILE A 51 -30.87 -5.83 -0.21
C ILE A 51 -31.75 -5.59 -1.44
N TRP A 52 -31.25 -5.78 -2.65
CA TRP A 52 -32.04 -5.63 -3.87
C TRP A 52 -33.19 -6.60 -3.96
N TYR A 53 -32.95 -7.86 -3.59
CA TYR A 53 -33.97 -8.89 -3.52
C TYR A 53 -35.05 -8.53 -2.47
N MET A 54 -34.66 -8.14 -1.26
CA MET A 54 -35.60 -7.81 -0.18
C MET A 54 -36.34 -6.48 -0.37
N ALA A 55 -35.75 -5.51 -1.06
CA ALA A 55 -36.37 -4.21 -1.34
C ALA A 55 -37.47 -4.29 -2.41
N GLY A 56 -37.77 -5.47 -2.97
CA GLY A 56 -38.76 -5.64 -4.02
C GLY A 56 -38.39 -4.85 -5.28
N SER A 57 -37.10 -4.78 -5.60
CA SER A 57 -36.54 -3.74 -6.48
C SER A 57 -36.67 -2.36 -5.82
N LEU A 58 -35.55 -1.75 -5.42
CA LEU A 58 -35.53 -0.30 -5.11
C LEU A 58 -36.07 0.54 -6.31
N PHE A 59 -36.21 -0.10 -7.47
CA PHE A 59 -36.73 0.40 -8.74
C PHE A 59 -38.22 0.11 -9.00
N ASP A 60 -38.96 -0.63 -8.15
CA ASP A 60 -40.43 -0.67 -8.26
C ASP A 60 -41.06 0.72 -8.01
N LYS A 61 -40.29 1.64 -7.40
CA LYS A 61 -40.62 3.08 -7.28
C LYS A 61 -40.02 3.97 -8.39
N TYR A 62 -39.14 3.46 -9.24
CA TYR A 62 -38.45 4.22 -10.30
C TYR A 62 -38.39 3.42 -11.61
N PRO A 63 -39.02 3.88 -12.71
CA PRO A 63 -39.34 3.09 -13.92
C PRO A 63 -38.15 2.64 -14.81
N TYR A 64 -36.95 2.54 -14.24
CA TYR A 64 -35.74 2.03 -14.90
C TYR A 64 -35.27 0.78 -14.16
N ASP A 65 -35.97 -0.34 -14.34
CA ASP A 65 -35.49 -1.65 -13.88
C ASP A 65 -34.20 -2.02 -14.63
N LEU A 66 -33.06 -1.95 -13.94
CA LEU A 66 -31.82 -2.55 -14.42
C LEU A 66 -31.98 -4.08 -14.33
N PRO A 67 -31.83 -4.84 -15.43
CA PRO A 67 -31.98 -6.29 -15.36
C PRO A 67 -30.92 -6.87 -14.43
N THR A 68 -31.32 -7.51 -13.33
CA THR A 68 -30.40 -8.16 -12.36
C THR A 68 -29.47 -9.17 -13.04
N GLN A 69 -29.92 -9.81 -14.14
CA GLN A 69 -29.07 -10.67 -14.98
C GLN A 69 -27.87 -9.95 -15.63
N GLN A 70 -27.96 -8.63 -15.85
CA GLN A 70 -26.87 -7.82 -16.38
C GLN A 70 -25.86 -7.39 -15.31
N PHE A 71 -26.24 -7.47 -14.02
CA PHE A 71 -25.40 -7.09 -12.89
C PHE A 71 -24.85 -8.30 -12.14
N ASN A 72 -24.21 -9.22 -12.87
CA ASN A 72 -23.49 -10.33 -12.25
C ASN A 72 -22.20 -9.84 -11.56
N PHE A 73 -21.62 -10.69 -10.72
CA PHE A 73 -20.39 -10.37 -9.99
C PHE A 73 -19.22 -9.95 -10.89
N LYS A 74 -19.10 -10.54 -12.10
CA LYS A 74 -18.04 -10.16 -13.06
C LYS A 74 -18.19 -8.70 -13.51
N THR A 75 -19.41 -8.27 -13.84
CA THR A 75 -19.70 -6.87 -14.19
C THR A 75 -19.42 -5.95 -13.01
N PHE A 76 -19.85 -6.34 -11.80
CA PHE A 76 -19.61 -5.57 -10.58
C PHE A 76 -18.11 -5.39 -10.29
N LEU A 77 -17.34 -6.47 -10.35
CA LEU A 77 -15.89 -6.45 -10.13
C LEU A 77 -15.16 -5.60 -11.18
N GLY A 78 -15.59 -5.66 -12.45
CA GLY A 78 -15.08 -4.80 -13.50
C GLY A 78 -15.37 -3.32 -13.25
N ALA A 79 -16.60 -2.98 -12.86
CA ALA A 79 -16.98 -1.62 -12.48
C ALA A 79 -16.20 -1.13 -11.25
N PHE A 80 -16.01 -1.99 -10.25
CA PHE A 80 -15.24 -1.68 -9.05
C PHE A 80 -13.78 -1.36 -9.39
N ALA A 81 -13.13 -2.21 -10.20
CA ALA A 81 -11.76 -1.98 -10.65
C ALA A 81 -11.62 -0.69 -11.48
N ALA A 82 -12.61 -0.37 -12.31
CA ALA A 82 -12.65 0.88 -13.07
C ALA A 82 -12.76 2.12 -12.18
N VAL A 83 -13.63 2.07 -11.17
CA VAL A 83 -13.76 3.16 -10.18
C VAL A 83 -12.46 3.29 -9.37
N GLN A 84 -11.92 2.18 -8.86
CA GLN A 84 -10.70 2.18 -8.04
C GLN A 84 -9.48 2.73 -8.79
N SER A 85 -9.34 2.42 -10.07
CA SER A 85 -8.24 2.92 -10.91
C SER A 85 -8.41 4.36 -11.39
N SER A 86 -9.63 4.92 -11.32
CA SER A 86 -9.97 6.22 -11.90
C SER A 86 -10.46 7.26 -10.90
N VAL A 87 -10.64 6.89 -9.63
CA VAL A 87 -11.08 7.83 -8.60
C VAL A 87 -9.97 8.82 -8.28
N VAL A 88 -10.32 10.10 -8.29
CA VAL A 88 -9.41 11.20 -8.00
C VAL A 88 -9.73 11.78 -6.63
N HIS A 89 -8.68 12.04 -5.85
CA HIS A 89 -8.75 12.78 -4.60
C HIS A 89 -8.53 14.27 -4.86
N LEU A 90 -9.63 15.01 -5.07
CA LEU A 90 -9.61 16.44 -5.33
C LEU A 90 -9.08 17.21 -4.13
N GLN A 91 -8.07 18.04 -4.37
CA GLN A 91 -7.52 18.95 -3.37
C GLN A 91 -8.33 20.25 -3.33
N GLY A 92 -8.37 20.89 -2.17
CA GLY A 92 -9.03 22.20 -1.99
C GLY A 92 -10.55 22.17 -1.93
N VAL A 93 -11.14 21.00 -1.69
CA VAL A 93 -12.59 20.81 -1.48
C VAL A 93 -12.85 20.05 -0.17
N GLY A 94 -14.02 20.30 0.43
CA GLY A 94 -14.48 19.56 1.61
C GLY A 94 -14.58 18.05 1.36
N THR A 95 -14.57 17.27 2.44
CA THR A 95 -14.53 15.79 2.39
C THR A 95 -15.67 15.18 1.57
N SER A 96 -16.86 15.79 1.58
CA SER A 96 -18.03 15.35 0.82
C SER A 96 -17.87 15.43 -0.70
N ARG A 97 -16.91 16.22 -1.21
CA ARG A 97 -16.63 16.41 -2.65
C ARG A 97 -15.24 15.92 -3.06
N ARG A 98 -14.53 15.24 -2.14
CA ARG A 98 -13.13 14.87 -2.33
C ARG A 98 -12.94 13.77 -3.39
N PHE A 99 -13.91 12.89 -3.57
CA PHE A 99 -13.84 11.77 -4.51
C PHE A 99 -14.62 12.09 -5.78
N ALA A 100 -13.96 12.00 -6.93
CA ALA A 100 -14.59 12.23 -8.22
C ALA A 100 -14.01 11.32 -9.31
N LEU A 101 -14.83 10.98 -10.30
CA LEU A 101 -14.36 10.43 -11.57
C LEU A 101 -14.20 11.58 -12.56
N CYS A 102 -12.98 11.78 -13.03
CA CYS A 102 -12.65 12.85 -13.96
C CYS A 102 -12.37 12.25 -15.36
N PRO A 103 -13.29 12.38 -16.34
CA PRO A 103 -13.21 11.64 -17.60
C PRO A 103 -11.91 11.80 -18.38
N LEU A 104 -11.27 12.97 -18.30
CA LEU A 104 -10.05 13.29 -19.04
C LEU A 104 -8.77 13.11 -18.23
N ALA A 105 -8.86 12.78 -16.94
CA ALA A 105 -7.75 13.06 -16.04
C ALA A 105 -6.87 11.81 -15.75
N PRO A 106 -7.28 10.76 -15.01
CA PRO A 106 -6.48 9.53 -14.89
C PRO A 106 -6.17 8.82 -16.22
N PRO A 107 -7.10 8.71 -17.20
CA PRO A 107 -6.81 8.00 -18.45
C PRO A 107 -5.74 8.64 -19.33
N LEU A 108 -5.48 9.94 -19.17
CA LEU A 108 -4.53 10.69 -20.01
C LEU A 108 -3.23 11.05 -19.29
N ALA A 109 -3.14 10.81 -17.99
CA ALA A 109 -1.96 11.12 -17.19
C ALA A 109 -1.18 9.85 -16.85
N ARG A 110 0.15 9.95 -16.91
CA ARG A 110 1.05 8.88 -16.47
C ARG A 110 1.36 9.08 -15.00
N TRP A 111 1.33 8.02 -14.19
CA TRP A 111 1.82 8.14 -12.82
C TRP A 111 3.34 8.38 -12.78
N ASP A 112 3.79 9.32 -11.95
CA ASP A 112 5.22 9.62 -11.71
C ASP A 112 5.44 9.88 -10.21
N PRO A 113 6.28 9.09 -9.51
CA PRO A 113 6.51 9.28 -8.09
C PRO A 113 7.22 10.59 -7.76
N ARG A 114 7.87 11.22 -8.75
CA ARG A 114 8.61 12.47 -8.59
C ARG A 114 7.74 13.69 -8.83
N SER A 115 6.54 13.50 -9.38
CA SER A 115 5.58 14.60 -9.53
C SER A 115 4.92 14.93 -8.20
N ARG A 116 4.52 16.18 -8.06
CA ARG A 116 3.67 16.73 -6.98
C ARG A 116 2.36 17.27 -7.53
N ALA A 117 2.13 17.14 -8.84
CA ALA A 117 0.93 17.63 -9.50
C ALA A 117 -0.28 16.76 -9.10
N MET A 118 -1.24 17.40 -8.45
CA MET A 118 -2.51 16.82 -8.02
C MET A 118 -3.68 17.62 -8.57
N MET A 119 -4.80 16.94 -8.80
CA MET A 119 -6.02 17.59 -9.26
C MET A 119 -6.69 18.37 -8.14
N ARG A 120 -7.18 19.56 -8.46
CA ARG A 120 -7.84 20.45 -7.52
C ARG A 120 -9.27 20.71 -7.95
N GLY A 121 -10.20 20.63 -7.00
CA GLY A 121 -11.55 21.13 -7.23
C GLY A 121 -11.57 22.65 -7.09
N LYS A 122 -12.34 23.31 -7.95
CA LYS A 122 -12.72 24.71 -7.82
C LYS A 122 -14.21 24.75 -7.54
N CYS A 123 -14.58 25.37 -6.43
CA CYS A 123 -15.97 25.65 -6.09
C CYS A 123 -16.35 27.08 -6.46
N ALA A 124 -17.65 27.33 -6.66
CA ALA A 124 -18.15 28.66 -6.92
C ALA A 124 -17.95 29.56 -5.67
N PRO A 125 -17.67 30.87 -5.85
CA PRO A 125 -17.55 31.79 -4.73
C PRO A 125 -18.86 31.83 -3.94
N GLY A 126 -18.79 31.55 -2.63
CA GLY A 126 -19.95 31.52 -1.71
C GLY A 126 -20.47 30.12 -1.36
N ALA A 127 -19.88 29.04 -1.89
CA ALA A 127 -20.09 27.71 -1.35
C ALA A 127 -19.31 27.57 -0.03
N ASP A 128 -20.02 27.51 1.09
CA ASP A 128 -19.44 27.30 2.43
C ASP A 128 -18.93 25.85 2.52
N ASP A 129 -17.69 25.63 2.08
CA ASP A 129 -17.19 24.27 1.83
C ASP A 129 -16.53 23.60 3.06
N GLY A 130 -16.71 24.15 4.26
CA GLY A 130 -16.27 23.51 5.51
C GLY A 130 -14.85 22.95 5.41
N VAL A 131 -13.93 23.76 4.88
CA VAL A 131 -12.53 23.36 4.75
C VAL A 131 -11.97 23.25 6.17
N ASP A 132 -11.95 22.04 6.73
CA ASP A 132 -11.19 21.74 7.94
C ASP A 132 -9.75 22.18 7.68
N SER A 133 -9.34 23.25 8.36
CA SER A 133 -8.05 23.91 8.25
C SER A 133 -6.94 23.11 8.95
N ASP A 134 -6.88 21.80 8.71
CA ASP A 134 -5.96 20.88 9.42
C ASP A 134 -5.06 20.07 8.49
N ALA A 135 -4.90 20.54 7.24
CA ALA A 135 -3.79 20.10 6.41
C ALA A 135 -2.52 20.88 6.83
N GLY A 136 -1.73 20.25 7.70
CA GLY A 136 -0.43 20.73 8.16
C GLY A 136 0.36 21.43 7.07
N ASP A 137 0.67 22.70 7.36
CA ASP A 137 1.36 23.63 6.48
C ASP A 137 2.80 23.14 6.25
N ALA A 138 3.04 22.45 5.13
CA ALA A 138 4.40 22.25 4.66
C ALA A 138 5.02 23.65 4.41
N PRO A 139 6.23 23.96 4.91
CA PRO A 139 6.78 25.30 4.80
C PRO A 139 6.94 25.68 3.33
N ARG A 140 6.08 26.60 2.86
CA ARG A 140 6.15 27.18 1.52
C ARG A 140 7.40 28.06 1.40
N ARG A 141 8.57 27.45 1.17
CA ARG A 141 9.75 28.19 0.68
C ARG A 141 9.69 28.26 -0.84
N GLY A 142 9.02 29.28 -1.35
CA GLY A 142 8.99 29.61 -2.76
C GLY A 142 8.10 30.83 -3.02
N PRO A 143 8.39 31.64 -4.06
CA PRO A 143 7.52 32.74 -4.45
C PRO A 143 6.10 32.20 -4.74
N PRO A 144 5.05 32.97 -4.42
CA PRO A 144 3.68 32.56 -4.71
C PRO A 144 3.55 32.25 -6.21
N PRO A 145 2.82 31.18 -6.58
CA PRO A 145 2.57 30.89 -7.99
C PRO A 145 1.87 32.11 -8.64
N PRO A 146 2.12 32.37 -9.94
CA PRO A 146 1.45 33.46 -10.64
C PRO A 146 -0.08 33.28 -10.57
N PRO A 147 -0.86 34.37 -10.60
CA PRO A 147 -2.31 34.30 -10.51
C PRO A 147 -2.84 33.41 -11.63
N ALA A 148 -3.37 32.24 -11.26
CA ALA A 148 -4.02 31.36 -12.20
C ALA A 148 -5.21 32.11 -12.80
N MET A 149 -5.30 32.15 -14.14
CA MET A 149 -6.44 32.73 -14.85
C MET A 149 -7.75 32.19 -14.24
N GLU A 150 -8.51 33.06 -13.59
CA GLU A 150 -9.73 32.72 -12.87
C GLU A 150 -10.82 32.31 -13.87
N CYS A 151 -10.94 31.01 -14.13
CA CYS A 151 -12.19 30.44 -14.62
C CYS A 151 -13.24 30.58 -13.50
N ALA A 152 -14.25 31.41 -13.73
CA ALA A 152 -15.34 31.72 -12.80
C ALA A 152 -16.34 30.55 -12.57
N ALA A 153 -16.20 29.44 -13.30
CA ALA A 153 -17.10 28.28 -13.20
C ALA A 153 -16.53 27.19 -12.28
N PRO A 154 -17.39 26.47 -11.52
CA PRO A 154 -16.97 25.29 -10.77
C PRO A 154 -16.39 24.24 -11.72
N GLY A 155 -15.31 23.59 -11.31
CA GLY A 155 -14.64 22.62 -12.17
C GLY A 155 -13.42 21.97 -11.54
N VAL A 156 -12.82 21.02 -12.25
CA VAL A 156 -11.56 20.39 -11.86
C VAL A 156 -10.43 21.05 -12.62
N SER A 157 -9.39 21.45 -11.91
CA SER A 157 -8.17 22.00 -12.49
C SER A 157 -6.99 21.11 -12.20
N TYR A 158 -6.06 21.07 -13.15
CA TYR A 158 -4.82 20.32 -13.06
C TYR A 158 -3.68 21.24 -13.45
N ILE A 159 -2.70 21.37 -12.56
CA ILE A 159 -1.54 22.24 -12.74
C ILE A 159 -0.31 21.36 -12.72
N VAL A 160 0.45 21.37 -13.81
CA VAL A 160 1.74 20.68 -13.89
C VAL A 160 2.74 21.32 -12.93
N ASP A 161 3.59 20.51 -12.34
CA ASP A 161 4.61 20.91 -11.38
C ASP A 161 5.99 21.11 -12.01
N ARG A 162 6.11 20.84 -13.31
CA ARG A 162 7.31 21.05 -14.12
C ARG A 162 6.95 21.53 -15.52
N GLU A 163 7.92 22.08 -16.23
CA GLU A 163 7.80 22.36 -17.66
C GLU A 163 7.63 21.03 -18.42
N VAL A 164 6.61 20.95 -19.28
CA VAL A 164 6.31 19.77 -20.10
C VAL A 164 6.49 20.14 -21.56
N LYS A 165 7.40 19.46 -22.26
CA LYS A 165 7.64 19.74 -23.68
C LYS A 165 6.58 19.09 -24.56
N ALA A 166 6.38 19.64 -25.75
CA ALA A 166 5.50 19.03 -26.74
C ALA A 166 5.94 17.57 -27.04
N GLY A 167 5.01 16.63 -26.89
CA GLY A 167 5.27 15.20 -27.05
C GLY A 167 5.61 14.45 -25.75
N GLU A 168 5.86 15.16 -24.64
CA GLU A 168 6.07 14.52 -23.34
C GLU A 168 4.72 14.20 -22.65
N PRO A 169 4.62 13.07 -21.95
CA PRO A 169 3.42 12.72 -21.21
C PRO A 169 3.24 13.64 -19.98
N ILE A 170 1.98 13.97 -19.70
CA ILE A 170 1.61 14.69 -18.47
C ILE A 170 1.63 13.70 -17.30
N SER A 171 2.31 14.06 -16.21
CA SER A 171 2.55 13.17 -15.08
C SER A 171 1.68 13.48 -13.86
N VAL A 172 0.89 12.54 -13.33
CA VAL A 172 0.05 12.71 -12.14
C VAL A 172 0.65 12.04 -10.90
N TRP A 173 0.40 12.62 -9.73
CA TRP A 173 0.73 12.04 -8.43
C TRP A 173 -0.54 11.72 -7.62
N CYS A 174 -0.59 10.53 -7.01
CA CYS A 174 -1.70 10.06 -6.17
C CYS A 174 -1.28 9.82 -4.70
N GLY A 175 -0.23 10.52 -4.26
CA GLY A 175 0.35 10.37 -2.94
C GLY A 175 1.48 9.32 -2.85
N PRO A 176 2.08 9.14 -1.67
CA PRO A 176 3.20 8.22 -1.44
C PRO A 176 2.74 6.76 -1.33
N GLN A 177 2.37 6.17 -2.47
CA GLN A 177 1.90 4.79 -2.55
C GLN A 177 3.05 3.79 -2.81
N PRO A 178 3.05 2.62 -2.14
CA PRO A 178 3.96 1.53 -2.46
C PRO A 178 3.55 0.83 -3.75
N ASN A 179 4.47 0.07 -4.36
CA ASN A 179 4.22 -0.69 -5.58
C ASN A 179 3.10 -1.73 -5.39
N SER A 180 2.96 -2.32 -4.21
CA SER A 180 1.85 -3.22 -3.85
C SER A 180 0.48 -2.58 -4.12
N LYS A 181 0.30 -1.33 -3.67
CA LYS A 181 -0.94 -0.57 -3.84
C LYS A 181 -1.08 0.00 -5.25
N LEU A 182 0.01 0.39 -5.88
CA LEU A 182 0.00 0.85 -7.27
C LEU A 182 -0.39 -0.26 -8.25
N LEU A 183 0.12 -1.48 -8.03
CA LEU A 183 -0.25 -2.65 -8.80
C LEU A 183 -1.72 -2.98 -8.56
N LEU A 184 -2.15 -3.08 -7.30
CA LEU A 184 -3.54 -3.39 -6.95
C LEU A 184 -4.54 -2.42 -7.57
N ASN A 185 -4.27 -1.11 -7.50
CA ASN A 185 -5.22 -0.09 -7.91
C ASN A 185 -5.13 0.29 -9.38
N TYR A 186 -3.93 0.31 -9.95
CA TYR A 186 -3.68 0.92 -11.26
C TYR A 186 -2.96 -0.03 -12.24
N GLY A 187 -2.47 -1.18 -11.79
CA GLY A 187 -1.67 -2.08 -12.63
C GLY A 187 -0.28 -1.51 -12.95
N ILE A 188 0.31 -0.76 -12.02
CA ILE A 188 1.60 -0.08 -12.20
C ILE A 188 2.62 -0.58 -11.19
N VAL A 189 3.84 -0.83 -11.67
CA VAL A 189 5.03 -1.07 -10.84
C VAL A 189 6.15 -0.16 -11.33
N ASP A 190 6.84 0.50 -10.41
CA ASP A 190 8.01 1.34 -10.69
C ASP A 190 9.20 0.89 -9.83
N ASP A 191 10.27 0.48 -10.51
CA ASP A 191 11.48 -0.07 -9.88
C ASP A 191 12.23 0.98 -9.05
N LEU A 192 11.99 2.27 -9.34
CA LEU A 192 12.62 3.42 -8.70
C LEU A 192 11.65 4.20 -7.82
N ASN A 193 10.55 3.59 -7.38
CA ASN A 193 9.58 4.22 -6.48
C ASN A 193 10.24 4.49 -5.11
N PRO A 194 10.46 5.77 -4.72
CA PRO A 194 11.08 6.12 -3.45
C PRO A 194 10.15 5.93 -2.24
N HIS A 195 8.86 5.65 -2.49
CA HIS A 195 7.85 5.41 -1.46
C HIS A 195 7.54 3.93 -1.28
N ASP A 196 8.27 3.05 -1.96
CA ASP A 196 8.05 1.62 -1.87
C ASP A 196 8.45 1.07 -0.52
N ARG A 197 7.64 0.13 -0.04
CA ARG A 197 7.77 -0.47 1.28
C ARG A 197 7.02 -1.78 1.35
N LEU A 198 7.57 -2.70 2.13
CA LEU A 198 6.97 -4.00 2.41
C LEU A 198 6.41 -3.99 3.83
N ALA A 199 5.12 -4.23 3.96
CA ALA A 199 4.45 -4.24 5.25
C ALA A 199 4.57 -5.62 5.92
N ILE A 200 4.91 -5.63 7.21
CA ILE A 200 4.95 -6.83 8.05
C ILE A 200 4.12 -6.61 9.32
N CYS A 201 3.56 -7.67 9.86
CA CYS A 201 2.88 -7.65 11.15
C CYS A 201 3.70 -8.44 12.16
N ILE A 202 3.94 -7.85 13.34
CA ILE A 202 4.60 -8.52 14.46
C ILE A 202 3.59 -8.66 15.60
N GLN A 203 3.48 -9.87 16.14
CA GLN A 203 2.57 -10.23 17.22
C GLN A 203 3.35 -10.82 18.39
N LEU A 204 3.11 -10.29 19.59
CA LEU A 204 3.61 -10.89 20.82
C LEU A 204 3.03 -12.30 20.99
N ASN A 205 3.83 -13.22 21.52
CA ASN A 205 3.38 -14.58 21.76
C ASN A 205 2.48 -14.62 23.01
N PRO A 206 1.19 -15.00 22.89
CA PRO A 206 0.27 -15.04 24.03
C PRO A 206 0.64 -16.09 25.09
N ASP A 207 1.41 -17.11 24.71
CA ASP A 207 1.86 -18.18 25.60
C ASP A 207 3.10 -17.79 26.41
N ASP A 208 3.70 -16.62 26.14
CA ASP A 208 4.84 -16.10 26.88
C ASP A 208 4.46 -15.78 28.35
N PRO A 209 5.17 -16.31 29.36
CA PRO A 209 4.93 -15.98 30.77
C PRO A 209 4.99 -14.47 31.07
N LEU A 210 5.79 -13.72 30.30
CA LEU A 210 5.92 -12.26 30.41
C LEU A 210 4.94 -11.50 29.52
N PHE A 211 4.03 -12.17 28.80
CA PHE A 211 3.14 -11.56 27.81
C PHE A 211 2.44 -10.30 28.33
N GLN A 212 1.87 -10.35 29.53
CA GLN A 212 1.16 -9.20 30.11
C GLN A 212 2.09 -8.01 30.34
N ALA A 213 3.30 -8.26 30.83
CA ALA A 213 4.30 -7.22 31.08
C ALA A 213 4.87 -6.67 29.77
N LYS A 214 5.15 -7.52 28.78
CA LYS A 214 5.60 -7.12 27.44
C LYS A 214 4.55 -6.28 26.73
N ARG A 215 3.27 -6.67 26.81
CA ARG A 215 2.15 -5.92 26.24
C ARG A 215 2.03 -4.53 26.86
N LEU A 216 2.17 -4.43 28.18
CA LEU A 216 2.16 -3.14 28.88
C LEU A 216 3.34 -2.27 28.43
N ALA A 217 4.55 -2.81 28.39
CA ALA A 217 5.74 -2.10 27.93
C ALA A 217 5.58 -1.59 26.48
N VAL A 218 5.09 -2.42 25.57
CA VAL A 218 4.81 -2.01 24.17
C VAL A 218 3.78 -0.86 24.13
N GLN A 219 2.76 -0.91 24.98
CA GLN A 219 1.72 0.11 25.01
C GLN A 219 2.24 1.44 25.58
N GLU A 220 2.97 1.40 26.69
CA GLU A 220 3.44 2.59 27.39
C GLU A 220 4.61 3.26 26.66
N GLU A 221 5.56 2.48 26.16
CA GLU A 221 6.79 3.02 25.55
C GLU A 221 6.63 3.34 24.06
N LEU A 222 5.82 2.57 23.33
CA LEU A 222 5.71 2.70 21.88
C LEU A 222 4.33 3.19 21.43
N GLY A 223 3.33 3.22 22.32
CA GLY A 223 1.94 3.53 21.95
C GLY A 223 1.32 2.48 21.02
N LEU A 224 1.85 1.25 21.02
CA LEU A 224 1.48 0.18 20.09
C LEU A 224 0.65 -0.91 20.77
N GLY A 225 -0.02 -1.73 19.97
CA GLY A 225 -0.75 -2.91 20.44
C GLY A 225 0.12 -4.16 20.44
N SER A 226 -0.34 -5.22 21.09
CA SER A 226 0.31 -6.55 21.07
C SER A 226 0.46 -7.17 19.67
N SER A 227 -0.28 -6.63 18.69
CA SER A 227 -0.16 -6.90 17.25
C SER A 227 -0.04 -5.55 16.56
N SER A 228 1.05 -5.31 15.84
CA SER A 228 1.30 -4.03 15.15
C SER A 228 1.91 -4.24 13.77
N GLU A 229 1.61 -3.31 12.85
CA GLU A 229 2.16 -3.29 11.49
C GLU A 229 3.40 -2.41 11.43
N PHE A 230 4.42 -2.88 10.73
CA PHE A 230 5.68 -2.20 10.50
C PHE A 230 6.03 -2.22 9.02
N GLN A 231 6.91 -1.31 8.62
CA GLN A 231 7.30 -1.14 7.21
C GLN A 231 8.78 -1.46 7.04
N LEU A 232 9.12 -2.22 6.00
CA LEU A 232 10.49 -2.47 5.56
C LEU A 232 10.77 -1.65 4.29
N PHE A 233 11.98 -1.12 4.18
CA PHE A 233 12.39 -0.20 3.11
C PHE A 233 13.64 -0.70 2.41
N ARG A 234 13.64 -0.66 1.07
CA ARG A 234 14.81 -1.06 0.28
C ARG A 234 15.96 -0.08 0.39
N ASP A 235 15.68 1.22 0.30
CA ASP A 235 16.70 2.25 0.03
C ASP A 235 16.94 3.23 1.21
N ALA A 236 16.27 3.03 2.35
CA ALA A 236 16.45 3.87 3.54
C ALA A 236 17.78 3.55 4.27
N SER A 237 18.27 4.45 5.13
CA SER A 237 19.49 4.20 5.93
C SER A 237 19.31 2.97 6.83
N GLU A 238 18.21 2.94 7.57
CA GLU A 238 17.70 1.76 8.25
C GLU A 238 16.56 1.17 7.41
N PRO A 239 16.56 -0.15 7.10
CA PRO A 239 15.57 -0.71 6.20
C PRO A 239 14.24 -1.02 6.89
N TRP A 240 13.90 -0.35 7.99
CA TRP A 240 12.68 -0.56 8.75
C TRP A 240 12.14 0.75 9.35
N SER A 241 10.86 0.74 9.74
CA SER A 241 10.25 1.84 10.50
C SER A 241 10.87 1.98 11.90
N PRO A 242 11.01 3.20 12.46
CA PRO A 242 11.75 3.45 13.70
C PRO A 242 11.34 2.61 14.91
N THR A 243 10.05 2.27 15.04
CA THR A 243 9.52 1.52 16.19
C THR A 243 9.64 -0.01 16.05
N LEU A 244 10.12 -0.51 14.90
CA LEU A 244 10.21 -1.95 14.63
C LEU A 244 11.21 -2.64 15.57
N LEU A 245 12.46 -2.16 15.61
CA LEU A 245 13.47 -2.72 16.51
C LEU A 245 13.12 -2.54 17.99
N PRO A 246 12.69 -1.34 18.46
CA PRO A 246 12.16 -1.18 19.81
C PRO A 246 11.06 -2.19 20.18
N PHE A 247 10.13 -2.46 19.26
CA PHE A 247 9.10 -3.48 19.50
C PHE A 247 9.72 -4.87 19.66
N LEU A 248 10.63 -5.26 18.76
CA LEU A 248 11.30 -6.56 18.83
C LEU A 248 12.16 -6.70 20.10
N ARG A 249 12.81 -5.64 20.56
CA ARG A 249 13.57 -5.63 21.81
C ARG A 249 12.70 -6.00 23.01
N ILE A 250 11.53 -5.37 23.14
CA ILE A 250 10.54 -5.69 24.19
C ILE A 250 10.01 -7.13 24.00
N ALA A 251 9.68 -7.51 22.75
CA ALA A 251 9.16 -8.84 22.44
C ALA A 251 10.17 -9.95 22.76
N MET A 252 11.46 -9.68 22.63
CA MET A 252 12.57 -10.63 22.82
C MET A 252 13.22 -10.54 24.20
N SER A 253 12.68 -9.75 25.12
CA SER A 253 13.12 -9.71 26.53
C SER A 253 12.97 -11.08 27.17
N ALA A 254 14.06 -11.60 27.74
CA ALA A 254 14.12 -12.95 28.30
C ALA A 254 13.56 -13.01 29.73
N ASP A 255 13.69 -11.92 30.49
CA ASP A 255 13.29 -11.84 31.88
C ASP A 255 12.75 -10.44 32.25
N HIS A 256 12.29 -10.31 33.49
CA HIS A 256 11.83 -9.02 34.03
C HIS A 256 12.93 -7.97 34.10
N GLY A 257 14.21 -8.34 34.20
CA GLY A 257 15.33 -7.40 34.26
C GLY A 257 15.55 -6.70 32.92
N GLU A 258 15.61 -7.45 31.82
CA GLU A 258 15.66 -6.89 30.46
C GLU A 258 14.41 -6.06 30.15
N LEU A 259 13.24 -6.50 30.61
CA LEU A 259 11.99 -5.76 30.42
C LEU A 259 11.96 -4.46 31.23
N SER A 260 12.46 -4.45 32.46
CA SER A 260 12.59 -3.24 33.29
C SER A 260 13.49 -2.21 32.60
N ALA A 261 14.59 -2.64 31.99
CA ALA A 261 15.47 -1.75 31.23
C ALA A 261 14.79 -1.12 29.99
N CYS A 262 13.71 -1.72 29.47
CA CYS A 262 12.90 -1.10 28.41
C CYS A 262 12.22 0.17 28.92
N TYR A 263 11.62 0.16 30.12
CA TYR A 263 10.91 1.34 30.65
C TYR A 263 11.85 2.53 30.93
N GLU A 264 13.15 2.29 31.03
CA GLU A 264 14.13 3.35 31.24
C GLU A 264 14.63 3.95 29.92
N ASN A 265 14.64 3.19 28.80
CA ASN A 265 15.33 3.58 27.56
C ASN A 265 14.76 2.98 26.24
N ALA A 266 13.52 2.49 26.19
CA ALA A 266 12.97 1.65 25.10
C ALA A 266 13.14 2.22 23.68
N ALA A 267 13.11 3.54 23.53
CA ALA A 267 13.16 4.20 22.22
C ALA A 267 14.57 4.55 21.72
N ALA A 268 15.60 4.55 22.58
CA ALA A 268 16.89 5.18 22.27
C ALA A 268 18.07 4.20 22.19
N ASP A 269 18.20 3.24 23.11
CA ASP A 269 19.43 2.45 23.27
C ASP A 269 19.22 0.94 23.24
N GLU A 270 20.30 0.21 22.97
CA GLU A 270 20.36 -1.25 23.07
C GLU A 270 20.17 -1.67 24.55
N ILE A 271 19.22 -2.58 24.83
CA ILE A 271 18.96 -3.09 26.19
C ILE A 271 20.15 -3.92 26.68
N SER A 272 20.56 -4.89 25.87
CA SER A 272 21.70 -5.77 26.09
C SER A 272 22.17 -6.30 24.74
N GLU A 273 23.46 -6.63 24.62
CA GLU A 273 24.00 -7.21 23.39
C GLU A 273 23.27 -8.51 23.00
N GLY A 274 22.85 -9.31 23.99
CA GLY A 274 22.09 -10.53 23.78
C GLY A 274 20.67 -10.26 23.27
N ASN A 275 19.97 -9.28 23.85
CA ASN A 275 18.63 -8.88 23.41
C ASN A 275 18.66 -8.31 21.99
N GLU A 276 19.64 -7.43 21.70
CA GLU A 276 19.79 -6.83 20.37
C GLU A 276 20.05 -7.91 19.30
N ARG A 277 20.92 -8.89 19.59
CA ARG A 277 21.15 -10.03 18.71
C ARG A 277 19.88 -10.87 18.49
N ARG A 278 19.10 -11.13 19.54
CA ARG A 278 17.83 -11.88 19.42
C ARG A 278 16.78 -11.15 18.59
N ALA A 279 16.60 -9.84 18.83
CA ALA A 279 15.67 -9.00 18.08
C ALA A 279 16.01 -8.99 16.58
N ARG A 280 17.29 -8.77 16.26
CA ARG A 280 17.79 -8.80 14.88
C ARG A 280 17.65 -10.19 14.26
N ALA A 281 18.09 -11.24 14.95
CA ALA A 281 17.98 -12.62 14.47
C ALA A 281 16.54 -13.03 14.14
N ALA A 282 15.55 -12.61 14.93
CA ALA A 282 14.14 -12.86 14.65
C ALA A 282 13.70 -12.25 13.31
N LEU A 283 14.08 -11.00 13.04
CA LEU A 283 13.76 -10.32 11.78
C LEU A 283 14.51 -10.93 10.58
N ALA A 284 15.80 -11.25 10.74
CA ALA A 284 16.61 -11.87 9.69
C ALA A 284 16.08 -13.26 9.29
N ARG A 285 15.67 -14.07 10.27
CA ARG A 285 15.07 -15.39 10.04
C ARG A 285 13.75 -15.28 9.29
N TYR A 286 12.89 -14.33 9.66
CA TYR A 286 11.67 -14.03 8.90
C TYR A 286 12.00 -13.67 7.44
N ALA A 287 12.94 -12.74 7.23
CA ALA A 287 13.31 -12.28 5.89
C ALA A 287 13.88 -13.44 5.03
N SER A 288 14.76 -14.27 5.61
CA SER A 288 15.36 -15.42 4.95
C SER A 288 14.33 -16.50 4.60
N SER A 289 13.44 -16.82 5.55
CA SER A 289 12.35 -17.77 5.31
C SER A 289 11.40 -17.26 4.22
N LYS A 290 11.09 -15.96 4.20
CA LYS A 290 10.27 -15.35 3.14
C LYS A 290 10.96 -15.38 1.79
N LEU A 291 12.26 -15.10 1.71
CA LEU A 291 13.02 -15.21 0.45
C LEU A 291 12.95 -16.61 -0.16
N GLN A 292 13.02 -17.65 0.66
CA GLN A 292 12.91 -19.05 0.22
C GLN A 292 11.50 -19.44 -0.27
N ALA A 293 10.47 -18.66 0.09
CA ALA A 293 9.10 -18.92 -0.35
C ALA A 293 8.82 -18.45 -1.78
N TYR A 294 9.67 -17.61 -2.36
CA TYR A 294 9.54 -17.20 -3.76
C TYR A 294 10.04 -18.31 -4.69
N PRO A 295 9.29 -18.68 -5.74
CA PRO A 295 9.67 -19.75 -6.65
C PRO A 295 10.80 -19.37 -7.60
N THR A 296 11.06 -18.07 -7.80
CA THR A 296 12.09 -17.54 -8.69
C THR A 296 13.19 -16.84 -7.92
N THR A 297 14.35 -16.71 -8.54
CA THR A 297 15.47 -15.88 -8.09
C THR A 297 15.33 -14.44 -8.60
N MET A 298 16.08 -13.49 -8.03
CA MET A 298 16.08 -12.11 -8.51
C MET A 298 16.62 -11.96 -9.95
N LEU A 299 17.57 -12.82 -10.35
CA LEU A 299 18.12 -12.83 -11.71
C LEU A 299 17.07 -13.28 -12.73
N GLU A 300 16.35 -14.36 -12.43
CA GLU A 300 15.25 -14.83 -13.28
C GLU A 300 14.14 -13.79 -13.42
N ASP A 301 13.84 -13.03 -12.36
CA ASP A 301 12.86 -11.95 -12.45
C ASP A 301 13.35 -10.79 -13.33
N ASP A 302 14.63 -10.43 -13.23
CA ASP A 302 15.23 -9.41 -14.09
C ASP A 302 15.16 -9.84 -15.57
N ASP A 303 15.41 -11.11 -15.87
CA ASP A 303 15.28 -11.69 -17.21
C ASP A 303 13.81 -11.68 -17.69
N ILE A 304 12.86 -12.11 -16.86
CA ILE A 304 11.41 -12.09 -17.19
C ILE A 304 10.94 -10.65 -17.43
N ALA A 305 11.38 -9.70 -16.62
CA ALA A 305 10.98 -8.29 -16.74
C ALA A 305 11.50 -7.66 -18.04
N ALA A 306 12.71 -8.02 -18.45
CA ALA A 306 13.37 -7.53 -19.67
C ALA A 306 12.82 -8.17 -20.95
N ASP A 307 12.31 -9.40 -20.89
CA ASP A 307 11.76 -10.12 -22.04
C ASP A 307 10.42 -9.52 -22.52
N GLU A 308 10.46 -8.78 -23.63
CA GLU A 308 9.29 -8.16 -24.25
C GLU A 308 8.27 -9.17 -24.82
N SER A 309 8.66 -10.43 -25.00
CA SER A 309 7.73 -11.49 -25.43
C SER A 309 6.82 -11.97 -24.30
N GLN A 310 7.17 -11.70 -23.04
CA GLN A 310 6.31 -12.04 -21.90
C GLN A 310 5.08 -11.15 -21.82
N PRO A 311 3.93 -11.69 -21.36
CA PRO A 311 2.75 -10.88 -21.07
C PRO A 311 3.06 -9.74 -20.09
N LEU A 312 2.47 -8.56 -20.31
CA LEU A 312 2.70 -7.37 -19.47
C LEU A 312 2.51 -7.67 -17.98
N LYS A 313 1.42 -8.35 -17.62
CA LYS A 313 1.10 -8.75 -16.24
C LYS A 313 2.23 -9.57 -15.61
N ARG A 314 2.81 -10.52 -16.34
CA ARG A 314 3.92 -11.36 -15.86
C ARG A 314 5.19 -10.53 -15.63
N ARG A 315 5.48 -9.59 -16.54
CA ARG A 315 6.61 -8.65 -16.38
C ARG A 315 6.42 -7.73 -15.17
N LEU A 316 5.20 -7.26 -14.92
CA LEU A 316 4.87 -6.46 -13.74
C LEU A 316 5.06 -7.26 -12.45
N VAL A 317 4.62 -8.52 -12.42
CA VAL A 317 4.83 -9.41 -11.29
C VAL A 317 6.32 -9.62 -11.04
N ALA A 318 7.10 -9.96 -12.07
CA ALA A 318 8.55 -10.15 -11.94
C ALA A 318 9.24 -8.92 -11.33
N ARG A 319 8.90 -7.72 -11.82
CA ARG A 319 9.42 -6.45 -11.27
C ARG A 319 9.05 -6.28 -9.80
N LEU A 320 7.79 -6.50 -9.43
CA LEU A 320 7.33 -6.40 -8.05
C LEU A 320 8.09 -7.36 -7.14
N VAL A 321 8.09 -8.67 -7.45
CA VAL A 321 8.69 -9.68 -6.58
C VAL A 321 10.20 -9.54 -6.49
N ARG A 322 10.86 -9.04 -7.54
CA ARG A 322 12.27 -8.63 -7.47
C ARG A 322 12.47 -7.57 -6.40
N ILE A 323 11.64 -6.52 -6.37
CA ILE A 323 11.77 -5.41 -5.40
C ILE A 323 11.50 -5.90 -3.98
N GLU A 324 10.50 -6.76 -3.79
CA GLU A 324 10.22 -7.41 -2.50
C GLU A 324 11.42 -8.23 -2.03
N LYS A 325 11.99 -9.08 -2.91
CA LYS A 325 13.20 -9.86 -2.61
C LYS A 325 14.41 -8.98 -2.34
N ALA A 326 14.61 -7.88 -3.06
CA ALA A 326 15.69 -6.93 -2.78
C ALA A 326 15.56 -6.32 -1.37
N THR A 327 14.34 -5.96 -0.97
CA THR A 327 14.05 -5.42 0.37
C THR A 327 14.33 -6.47 1.45
N LEU A 328 13.83 -7.69 1.27
CA LEU A 328 14.05 -8.79 2.21
C LEU A 328 15.52 -9.20 2.29
N SER A 329 16.23 -9.27 1.16
CA SER A 329 17.65 -9.59 1.09
C SER A 329 18.48 -8.56 1.84
N ARG A 330 18.14 -7.28 1.76
CA ARG A 330 18.80 -6.23 2.53
C ARG A 330 18.59 -6.43 4.04
N VAL A 331 17.37 -6.73 4.46
CA VAL A 331 17.05 -6.98 5.87
C VAL A 331 17.81 -8.22 6.39
N ALA A 332 17.90 -9.28 5.58
CA ALA A 332 18.67 -10.47 5.92
C ALA A 332 20.19 -10.19 6.00
N SER A 333 20.76 -9.44 5.04
CA SER A 333 22.21 -9.21 4.95
C SER A 333 22.77 -8.25 6.00
N LEU A 334 21.94 -7.36 6.57
CA LEU A 334 22.41 -6.43 7.61
C LEU A 334 22.74 -7.11 8.94
N ILE A 335 22.47 -8.40 9.05
CA ILE A 335 22.64 -9.17 10.28
C ILE A 335 23.50 -10.41 9.95
N ASP A 336 24.64 -10.17 9.30
CA ASP A 336 25.68 -11.19 9.10
C ASP A 336 26.15 -11.70 10.48
N GLY A 337 25.98 -13.00 10.72
CA GLY A 337 26.45 -13.68 11.93
C GLY A 337 25.39 -14.02 13.00
N CYS A 338 24.09 -13.79 12.76
CA CYS A 338 23.02 -14.18 13.69
C CYS A 338 22.41 -15.57 13.46
N ASP A 339 22.87 -16.32 12.46
CA ASP A 339 22.32 -17.66 12.15
C ASP A 339 22.45 -18.64 13.33
N GLU A 340 23.49 -18.46 14.15
CA GLU A 340 23.77 -19.26 15.34
C GLU A 340 23.04 -18.79 16.62
N VAL A 341 22.26 -17.71 16.56
CA VAL A 341 21.52 -17.21 17.74
C VAL A 341 20.32 -18.09 18.00
N GLU A 342 20.34 -18.83 19.10
CA GLU A 342 19.17 -19.57 19.57
C GLU A 342 18.10 -18.57 20.03
N LEU A 343 16.93 -18.65 19.39
CA LEU A 343 15.81 -17.80 19.77
C LEU A 343 15.07 -18.45 20.96
N PRO A 344 14.49 -17.67 21.87
CA PRO A 344 13.71 -18.19 22.99
C PRO A 344 12.52 -19.00 22.49
N GLU A 345 12.01 -19.90 23.35
CA GLU A 345 10.81 -20.68 23.08
C GLU A 345 9.62 -19.79 22.68
N TYR A 346 9.43 -18.68 23.39
CA TYR A 346 8.35 -17.72 23.14
C TYR A 346 8.82 -16.59 22.23
N THR A 347 8.95 -16.88 20.93
CA THR A 347 9.25 -15.85 19.91
C THR A 347 7.99 -15.14 19.42
N PRO A 348 8.06 -13.83 19.12
CA PRO A 348 6.96 -13.13 18.47
C PRO A 348 6.74 -13.71 17.07
N ARG A 349 5.47 -13.74 16.64
CA ARG A 349 5.13 -14.15 15.28
C ARG A 349 5.32 -12.96 14.34
N ILE A 350 6.11 -13.15 13.29
CA ILE A 350 6.31 -12.17 12.23
C ILE A 350 5.68 -12.72 10.95
N ASN A 351 4.75 -11.97 10.39
CA ASN A 351 4.04 -12.34 9.17
C ASN A 351 4.07 -11.17 8.16
N ALA A 352 3.72 -11.45 6.91
CA ALA A 352 3.34 -10.37 6.01
C ALA A 352 2.10 -9.67 6.60
N ALA A 353 2.02 -8.33 6.45
CA ALA A 353 0.86 -7.57 6.89
C ALA A 353 -0.37 -7.88 6.06
#